data_AF-A0A243CW42-F1
#
_entry.id   AF-A0A243CW42-F1
#
_cell.length_a   1.000
_cell.length_b   1.000
_cell.length_c   1.000
_cell.angle_alpha   90.00
_cell.angle_beta   90.00
_cell.angle_gamma   90.00
#
_symmetry.space_group_name_H-M   'P 1'
#
loop_
_entity.id
_entity.type
_entity.pdbx_description
1 polymer ?
#
loop_
_entity_poly.entity_id
_entity_poly.type
_entity_poly.pdbx_seq_one_letter_code
_entity_poly.pdbx_strand_id
1 'polypeptide(L)'
;MIINKSFKFRIYPNHAQAILINKTIGCSRFVFNHFLSLWDHAYKETGKGLTYGTCSAKLPAMKKEFVWLKEVDSIAIQSSVRNLADAYTRFFKKQNSAPRFKSKKNNVQSYITKQTNKNIAVVGNKIKLPKLGLVRFAKSREITGRIVNATVRRNPSGRYFVSLLVETEVQELPKTHSYIGIDVGL
;
A
#
# COMPACT_ATOMS: atom_id res chain seq x y z
N MET A 1 -15.93 16.88 11.62
CA MET A 1 -14.94 15.85 12.01
C MET A 1 -14.12 15.43 10.78
N ILE A 2 -12.79 15.34 10.88
CA ILE A 2 -11.95 14.76 9.80
C ILE A 2 -12.01 13.23 9.93
N ILE A 3 -12.42 12.54 8.86
CA ILE A 3 -12.43 11.08 8.80
C ILE A 3 -11.61 10.58 7.61
N ASN A 4 -11.13 9.35 7.73
CA ASN A 4 -10.46 8.63 6.65
C ASN A 4 -11.47 7.78 5.87
N LYS A 5 -11.68 8.11 4.60
CA LYS A 5 -12.58 7.39 3.70
C LYS A 5 -11.80 6.68 2.60
N SER A 6 -12.16 5.43 2.32
CA SER A 6 -11.55 4.64 1.24
C SER A 6 -12.47 4.63 0.02
N PHE A 7 -11.94 5.01 -1.14
CA PHE A 7 -12.64 4.93 -2.42
C PHE A 7 -11.97 3.90 -3.32
N LYS A 8 -12.72 2.89 -3.76
CA LYS A 8 -12.20 1.82 -4.63
C LYS A 8 -12.77 1.94 -6.03
N PHE A 9 -11.88 2.01 -7.03
CA PHE A 9 -12.26 2.09 -8.43
C PHE A 9 -11.55 1.04 -9.28
N ARG A 10 -12.20 0.61 -10.35
CA ARG A 10 -11.55 -0.20 -11.39
C ARG A 10 -10.69 0.72 -12.26
N ILE A 11 -9.46 0.31 -12.54
CA ILE A 11 -8.55 1.02 -13.44
C ILE A 11 -8.28 0.18 -14.70
N TYR A 12 -7.96 0.87 -15.79
CA TYR A 12 -7.71 0.30 -17.11
C TYR A 12 -6.33 0.73 -17.59
N PRO A 13 -5.25 0.12 -17.07
CA PRO A 13 -3.91 0.40 -17.54
C PRO A 13 -3.76 -0.08 -18.99
N ASN A 14 -2.98 0.66 -19.78
CA ASN A 14 -2.47 0.14 -21.05
C ASN A 14 -1.41 -0.94 -20.83
N HIS A 15 -0.91 -1.55 -21.90
CA HIS A 15 0.06 -2.66 -21.81
C HIS A 15 1.34 -2.27 -21.03
N ALA A 16 1.95 -1.13 -21.34
CA ALA A 16 3.15 -0.64 -20.66
C ALA A 16 2.90 -0.37 -19.16
N GLN A 17 1.75 0.23 -18.83
CA GLN A 17 1.32 0.47 -17.45
C GLN A 17 1.08 -0.84 -16.69
N ALA A 18 0.46 -1.83 -17.31
CA ALA A 18 0.24 -3.14 -16.70
C ALA A 18 1.57 -3.85 -16.38
N ILE A 19 2.54 -3.78 -17.29
CA ILE A 19 3.91 -4.26 -17.05
C ILE A 19 4.52 -3.55 -15.86
N LEU A 20 4.45 -2.22 -15.81
CA LEU A 20 5.05 -1.44 -14.73
C LEU A 20 4.38 -1.72 -13.37
N ILE A 21 3.06 -1.91 -13.33
CA ILE A 21 2.33 -2.33 -12.13
C ILE A 21 2.86 -3.69 -11.65
N ASN A 22 2.98 -4.66 -12.56
CA ASN A 22 3.45 -6.00 -12.21
C ASN A 22 4.92 -5.99 -11.74
N LYS A 23 5.78 -5.18 -12.37
CA LYS A 23 7.16 -4.92 -11.91
C LYS A 23 7.15 -4.32 -10.51
N THR A 24 6.34 -3.29 -10.26
CA THR A 24 6.23 -2.63 -8.95
C THR A 24 5.80 -3.60 -7.86
N ILE A 25 4.78 -4.42 -8.11
CA ILE A 25 4.35 -5.49 -7.18
C ILE A 25 5.50 -6.48 -6.92
N GLY A 26 6.20 -6.90 -7.98
CA GLY A 26 7.35 -7.80 -7.88
C GLY A 26 8.48 -7.22 -7.03
N CYS A 27 8.84 -5.95 -7.25
CA CYS A 27 9.85 -5.23 -6.49
C CYS A 27 9.46 -5.10 -5.02
N SER A 28 8.21 -4.70 -4.75
CA SER A 28 7.66 -4.62 -3.39
C SER A 28 7.73 -5.97 -2.67
N ARG A 29 7.41 -7.07 -3.35
CA ARG A 29 7.52 -8.43 -2.80
C ARG A 29 8.97 -8.80 -2.51
N PHE A 30 9.88 -8.58 -3.46
CA PHE A 30 11.31 -8.87 -3.29
C PHE A 30 11.88 -8.14 -2.09
N VAL A 31 11.67 -6.83 -2.01
CA VAL A 31 12.15 -5.98 -0.92
C VAL A 31 11.60 -6.46 0.41
N PHE A 32 10.30 -6.74 0.49
CA PHE A 32 9.70 -7.28 1.72
C PHE A 32 10.36 -8.58 2.16
N ASN A 33 10.52 -9.54 1.25
CA ASN A 33 11.09 -10.85 1.55
C ASN A 33 12.59 -10.77 1.91
N HIS A 34 13.35 -9.91 1.22
CA HIS A 34 14.75 -9.69 1.50
C HIS A 34 14.95 -9.15 2.92
N PHE A 35 14.20 -8.11 3.31
CA PHE A 35 14.28 -7.57 4.67
C PHE A 35 13.69 -8.51 5.72
N LEU A 36 12.70 -9.32 5.38
CA LEU A 36 12.20 -10.37 6.28
C LEU A 36 13.32 -11.37 6.61
N SER A 37 14.05 -11.83 5.59
CA SER A 37 15.20 -12.72 5.78
C SER A 37 16.29 -12.10 6.65
N LEU A 38 16.63 -10.83 6.41
CA LEU A 38 17.61 -10.11 7.23
C LEU A 38 17.16 -9.94 8.67
N TRP A 39 15.86 -9.71 8.87
CA TRP A 39 15.27 -9.57 10.19
C TRP A 39 15.33 -10.88 10.97
N ASP A 40 14.97 -11.99 10.33
CA ASP A 40 15.03 -13.32 10.93
C ASP A 40 16.48 -13.70 11.30
N HIS A 41 17.46 -13.35 10.46
CA HIS A 41 18.88 -13.55 10.76
C HIS A 41 19.33 -12.72 11.97
N ALA A 42 19.08 -11.41 11.95
CA ALA A 42 19.45 -10.51 13.04
C ALA A 42 18.82 -10.93 14.37
N TYR A 43 17.56 -11.38 14.33
CA TYR A 43 16.87 -11.86 15.52
C TYR A 43 17.48 -13.16 16.07
N LYS A 44 17.86 -14.11 15.20
CA LYS A 44 18.54 -15.34 15.62
C LYS A 44 19.90 -15.07 16.26
N GLU A 45 20.66 -14.11 15.75
CA GLU A 45 22.01 -13.82 16.26
C GLU A 45 22.00 -12.97 17.54
N THR A 46 21.11 -11.98 17.62
CA THR A 46 21.18 -10.93 18.66
C THR A 46 20.00 -10.97 19.63
N GLY A 47 18.97 -11.78 19.35
CA GLY A 47 17.68 -11.72 20.05
C GLY A 47 16.88 -10.45 19.78
N LYS A 48 17.40 -9.53 18.95
CA LYS A 48 16.77 -8.24 18.64
C LYS A 48 16.40 -8.16 17.17
N GLY A 49 15.18 -7.65 16.93
CA GLY A 49 14.71 -7.39 15.58
C GLY A 49 15.36 -6.16 14.96
N LEU A 50 15.12 -5.95 13.66
CA LEU A 50 15.49 -4.71 12.98
C LEU A 50 14.45 -3.60 13.25
N THR A 51 14.72 -2.39 12.76
CA THR A 51 13.75 -1.30 12.75
C THR A 51 13.50 -0.81 11.33
N TYR A 52 12.40 -0.08 11.14
CA TYR A 52 12.16 0.60 9.87
C TYR A 52 13.33 1.51 9.46
N GLY A 53 13.93 2.22 10.43
CA GLY A 53 15.08 3.11 10.17
C GLY A 53 16.26 2.33 9.61
N THR A 54 16.67 1.25 10.28
CA THR A 54 17.78 0.38 9.86
C THR A 54 17.55 -0.22 8.46
N CYS A 55 16.34 -0.74 8.21
CA CYS A 55 16.02 -1.34 6.91
C CYS A 55 15.93 -0.29 5.79
N SER A 56 15.32 0.86 6.06
CA SER A 56 15.17 1.92 5.05
C SER A 56 16.50 2.58 4.68
N ALA A 57 17.44 2.69 5.61
CA ALA A 57 18.80 3.17 5.36
C ALA A 57 19.60 2.25 4.42
N LYS A 58 19.25 0.96 4.33
CA LYS A 58 19.88 0.00 3.40
C LYS A 58 19.32 0.09 1.97
N LEU A 59 18.15 0.70 1.77
CA LEU A 59 17.50 0.81 0.44
C LEU A 59 18.35 1.51 -0.63
N PRO A 60 19.08 2.60 -0.35
CA PRO A 60 19.94 3.23 -1.35
C PRO A 60 21.03 2.29 -1.88
N ALA A 61 21.70 1.53 -1.00
CA ALA A 61 22.71 0.54 -1.39
C ALA A 61 22.08 -0.60 -2.21
N MET A 62 20.94 -1.13 -1.73
CA MET A 62 20.18 -2.17 -2.43
C MET A 62 19.75 -1.73 -3.84
N LYS A 63 19.42 -0.45 -4.05
CA LYS A 63 19.11 0.08 -5.39
C LYS A 63 20.33 0.25 -6.29
N LYS A 64 21.53 0.36 -5.73
CA LYS A 64 22.78 0.36 -6.52
C LYS A 64 23.09 -1.04 -7.02
N GLU A 65 22.92 -2.05 -6.17
CA GLU A 65 23.10 -3.47 -6.48
C GLU A 65 22.02 -3.98 -7.44
N PHE A 66 20.76 -3.79 -7.10
CA PHE A 66 19.60 -4.21 -7.89
C PHE A 66 19.03 -3.02 -8.68
N VAL A 67 19.68 -2.67 -9.79
CA VAL A 67 19.34 -1.50 -10.62
C VAL A 67 17.86 -1.46 -11.08
N TRP A 68 17.23 -2.61 -11.29
CA TRP A 68 15.81 -2.72 -11.66
C TRP A 68 14.85 -2.17 -10.57
N LEU A 69 15.30 -2.03 -9.31
CA LEU A 69 14.54 -1.35 -8.26
C LEU A 69 14.40 0.16 -8.50
N LYS A 70 15.20 0.76 -9.40
CA LYS A 70 15.08 2.17 -9.79
C LYS A 70 13.98 2.40 -10.84
N GLU A 71 13.52 1.36 -11.52
CA GLU A 71 12.48 1.46 -12.56
C GLU A 71 11.11 1.80 -11.95
N VAL A 72 10.86 1.33 -10.73
CA VAL A 72 9.55 1.41 -10.08
C VAL A 72 9.45 2.59 -9.12
N ASP A 73 8.24 2.85 -8.64
CA ASP A 73 7.98 3.88 -7.64
C ASP A 73 8.79 3.63 -6.35
N SER A 74 9.63 4.59 -5.98
CA SER A 74 10.45 4.53 -4.77
C SER A 74 9.60 4.47 -3.50
N ILE A 75 8.41 5.08 -3.52
CA ILE A 75 7.48 5.09 -2.40
C ILE A 75 6.86 3.70 -2.19
N ALA A 76 6.64 2.94 -3.26
CA ALA A 76 6.17 1.55 -3.18
C ALA A 76 7.20 0.62 -2.51
N ILE A 77 8.48 0.81 -2.82
CA ILE A 77 9.59 0.09 -2.17
C ILE A 77 9.66 0.45 -0.69
N GLN A 78 9.66 1.74 -0.34
CA GLN A 78 9.71 2.18 1.05
C GLN A 78 8.49 1.74 1.87
N SER A 79 7.29 1.76 1.26
CA SER A 79 6.06 1.26 1.88
C SER A 79 6.14 -0.24 2.17
N SER A 80 6.86 -1.02 1.35
CA SER A 80 7.04 -2.46 1.58
C SER A 80 7.86 -2.72 2.84
N VAL A 81 8.93 -1.96 3.08
CA VAL A 81 9.72 -2.02 4.32
C VAL A 81 8.90 -1.56 5.52
N ARG A 82 8.11 -0.50 5.36
CA ARG A 82 7.24 0.01 6.44
C ARG A 82 6.18 -1.03 6.84
N ASN A 83 5.59 -1.72 5.86
CA ASN A 83 4.62 -2.78 6.12
C ASN A 83 5.24 -3.97 6.86
N LEU A 84 6.50 -4.30 6.58
CA LEU A 84 7.22 -5.33 7.34
C LEU A 84 7.46 -4.91 8.79
N ALA A 85 7.94 -3.68 9.00
CA ALA A 85 8.17 -3.16 10.34
C ALA A 85 6.87 -3.12 11.17
N ASP A 86 5.77 -2.64 10.58
CA ASP A 86 4.45 -2.64 11.22
C ASP A 86 3.96 -4.06 11.54
N ALA A 87 4.19 -5.03 10.66
CA ALA A 87 3.83 -6.43 10.90
C ALA A 87 4.56 -7.00 12.12
N TYR A 88 5.88 -6.74 12.26
CA TYR A 88 6.61 -7.13 13.47
C TYR A 88 6.15 -6.36 14.71
N THR A 89 5.88 -5.05 14.61
CA THR A 89 5.33 -4.28 15.73
C THR A 89 4.02 -4.89 16.25
N ARG A 90 3.11 -5.29 15.35
CA ARG A 90 1.85 -5.96 15.73
C ARG A 90 2.08 -7.36 16.30
N PHE A 91 3.04 -8.10 15.76
CA PHE A 91 3.43 -9.41 16.29
C PHE A 91 3.93 -9.30 17.74
N PHE A 92 4.84 -8.37 18.04
CA PHE A 92 5.33 -8.16 19.41
C PHE A 92 4.25 -7.64 20.37
N LYS A 93 3.24 -6.91 19.86
CA LYS A 93 2.03 -6.53 20.62
C LYS A 93 1.02 -7.68 20.79
N LYS A 94 1.34 -8.90 20.33
CA LYS A 94 0.45 -10.08 20.34
C LYS A 94 -0.89 -9.86 19.61
N GLN A 95 -0.94 -8.94 18.66
CA GLN A 95 -2.14 -8.65 17.88
C GLN A 95 -2.28 -9.59 16.66
N ASN A 96 -1.14 -10.00 16.08
CA ASN A 96 -1.08 -10.82 14.88
C ASN A 96 0.03 -11.88 15.02
N SER A 97 -0.02 -12.92 14.17
CA SER A 97 1.09 -13.85 13.99
C SER A 97 2.31 -13.21 13.32
N ALA A 98 3.47 -13.88 13.40
CA ALA A 98 4.70 -13.43 12.78
C ALA A 98 4.55 -13.21 11.26
N PRO A 99 5.23 -12.21 10.68
CA PRO A 99 5.21 -11.99 9.23
C PRO A 99 5.80 -13.18 8.48
N ARG A 100 5.26 -13.45 7.29
CA ARG A 100 5.68 -14.57 6.43
C ARG A 100 6.15 -14.07 5.08
N PHE A 101 7.01 -14.86 4.43
CA PHE A 101 7.44 -14.61 3.06
C PHE A 101 6.23 -14.47 2.13
N LYS A 102 6.25 -13.41 1.34
CA LYS A 102 5.22 -13.14 0.33
C LYS A 102 5.49 -14.00 -0.91
N SER A 103 4.46 -14.74 -1.35
CA SER A 103 4.51 -15.56 -2.56
C SER A 103 4.07 -14.79 -3.81
N LYS A 104 4.63 -15.15 -4.97
CA LYS A 104 4.12 -14.69 -6.29
C LYS A 104 2.75 -15.28 -6.61
N LYS A 105 2.41 -16.44 -6.03
CA LYS A 105 1.11 -17.10 -6.22
C LYS A 105 0.02 -16.55 -5.30
N ASN A 106 0.30 -15.52 -4.50
CA ASN A 106 -0.73 -14.90 -3.67
C ASN A 106 -1.84 -14.30 -4.56
N ASN A 107 -3.08 -14.67 -4.29
CA ASN A 107 -4.28 -14.16 -4.97
C ASN A 107 -4.42 -12.64 -4.84
N VAL A 108 -3.87 -12.08 -3.76
CA VAL A 108 -3.83 -10.64 -3.51
C VAL A 108 -2.45 -10.11 -3.86
N GLN A 109 -2.37 -9.40 -4.98
CA GLN A 109 -1.16 -8.71 -5.42
C GLN A 109 -1.38 -7.20 -5.40
N SER A 110 -0.62 -6.47 -4.60
CA SER A 110 -0.75 -5.02 -4.50
C SER A 110 0.54 -4.31 -4.12
N TYR A 111 0.58 -3.02 -4.42
CA TYR A 111 1.55 -2.08 -3.87
C TYR A 111 0.84 -0.82 -3.37
N ILE A 112 1.49 -0.11 -2.44
CA ILE A 112 0.98 1.12 -1.85
C ILE A 112 1.93 2.25 -2.22
N THR A 113 1.39 3.34 -2.76
CA THR A 113 2.10 4.60 -2.95
C THR A 113 1.45 5.70 -2.11
N LYS A 114 2.22 6.69 -1.67
CA LYS A 114 1.74 7.78 -0.81
C LYS A 114 1.72 9.08 -1.59
N GLN A 115 0.77 9.94 -1.23
CA GLN A 115 0.72 11.28 -1.78
C GLN A 115 1.94 12.06 -1.31
N THR A 116 2.71 12.58 -2.26
CA THR A 116 3.83 13.50 -2.00
C THR A 116 3.88 14.49 -3.14
N ASN A 117 3.89 15.79 -2.83
CA ASN A 117 3.97 16.86 -3.84
C ASN A 117 2.94 16.71 -4.99
N LYS A 118 1.68 16.36 -4.66
CA LYS A 118 0.57 16.18 -5.63
C LYS A 118 0.88 15.16 -6.75
N ASN A 119 1.69 14.13 -6.44
CA ASN A 119 2.03 13.05 -7.37
C ASN A 119 0.85 12.09 -7.65
N ILE A 120 -0.15 12.05 -6.78
CA ILE A 120 -1.43 11.34 -6.95
C ILE A 120 -2.55 12.37 -7.12
N ALA A 121 -3.28 12.29 -8.22
CA ALA A 121 -4.37 13.23 -8.50
C ALA A 121 -5.43 12.58 -9.39
N VAL A 122 -6.67 13.04 -9.28
CA VAL A 122 -7.74 12.69 -10.23
C VAL A 122 -7.85 13.81 -11.26
N VAL A 123 -7.77 13.45 -12.54
CA VAL A 123 -7.82 14.37 -13.68
C VAL A 123 -8.88 13.86 -14.65
N GLY A 124 -10.10 14.40 -14.55
CA GLY A 124 -11.27 13.91 -15.28
C GLY A 124 -11.51 12.41 -14.99
N ASN A 125 -11.48 11.59 -16.05
CA ASN A 125 -11.66 10.13 -15.98
C ASN A 125 -10.32 9.35 -15.88
N LYS A 126 -9.24 10.02 -15.46
CA LYS A 126 -7.92 9.42 -15.25
C LYS A 126 -7.42 9.69 -13.83
N ILE A 127 -6.63 8.76 -13.29
CA ILE A 127 -5.89 8.94 -12.04
C ILE A 127 -4.41 9.00 -12.37
N LYS A 128 -3.76 10.07 -11.94
CA LYS A 128 -2.31 10.23 -11.94
C LYS A 128 -1.72 9.39 -10.81
N LEU A 129 -0.76 8.52 -11.13
CA LEU A 129 0.00 7.73 -10.17
C LEU A 129 1.52 7.92 -10.41
N PRO A 130 2.35 7.88 -9.36
CA PRO A 130 3.81 8.02 -9.48
C PRO A 130 4.40 6.96 -10.41
N LYS A 131 5.30 7.37 -11.31
CA LYS A 131 5.94 6.57 -12.39
C LYS A 131 4.97 5.97 -13.43
N LEU A 132 3.74 5.66 -13.05
CA LEU A 132 2.73 5.04 -13.90
C LEU A 132 2.01 6.05 -14.81
N GLY A 133 2.00 7.33 -14.43
CA GLY A 133 1.36 8.39 -15.20
C GLY A 133 -0.16 8.40 -15.04
N LEU A 134 -0.87 8.87 -16.07
CA LEU A 134 -2.33 8.93 -16.09
C LEU A 134 -2.93 7.57 -16.50
N VAL A 135 -3.73 6.99 -15.63
CA VAL A 135 -4.43 5.72 -15.87
C VAL A 135 -5.93 5.95 -15.91
N ARG A 136 -6.61 5.46 -16.96
CA ARG A 136 -8.07 5.55 -17.05
C ARG A 136 -8.72 4.75 -15.92
N PHE A 137 -9.77 5.28 -15.31
CA PHE A 137 -10.54 4.57 -14.29
C PHE A 137 -12.04 4.72 -14.49
N ALA A 138 -12.82 3.76 -13.98
CA ALA A 138 -14.27 3.88 -13.93
C ALA A 138 -14.65 4.77 -12.75
N LYS A 139 -14.89 6.05 -13.01
CA LYS A 139 -15.29 7.04 -12.01
C LYS A 139 -16.75 6.81 -11.62
N SER A 140 -16.98 6.02 -10.58
CA SER A 140 -18.33 5.77 -10.05
C SER A 140 -18.76 6.77 -8.99
N ARG A 141 -17.82 7.54 -8.42
CA ARG A 141 -18.06 8.49 -7.33
C ARG A 141 -17.09 9.66 -7.45
N GLU A 142 -17.56 10.84 -7.06
CA GLU A 142 -16.70 12.00 -6.84
C GLU A 142 -15.84 11.78 -5.59
N ILE A 143 -14.62 12.32 -5.64
CA ILE A 143 -13.64 12.24 -4.56
C ILE A 143 -13.46 13.63 -3.97
N THR A 144 -14.00 13.83 -2.78
CA THR A 144 -13.87 15.06 -2.00
C THR A 144 -12.85 14.85 -0.89
N GLY A 145 -11.95 15.82 -0.70
CA GLY A 145 -10.93 15.78 0.36
C GLY A 145 -9.51 15.52 -0.15
N ARG A 146 -8.59 15.34 0.80
CA ARG A 146 -7.16 15.16 0.53
C ARG A 146 -6.81 13.68 0.38
N ILE A 147 -6.27 13.31 -0.79
CA ILE A 147 -5.72 11.97 -1.00
C ILE A 147 -4.46 11.79 -0.14
N VAL A 148 -4.45 10.77 0.71
CA VAL A 148 -3.33 10.39 1.58
C VAL A 148 -2.43 9.37 0.89
N ASN A 149 -3.02 8.32 0.33
CA ASN A 149 -2.30 7.25 -0.36
C ASN A 149 -3.19 6.54 -1.38
N ALA A 150 -2.55 5.77 -2.26
CA ALA A 150 -3.21 4.92 -3.22
C ALA A 150 -2.65 3.49 -3.11
N THR A 151 -3.55 2.51 -3.04
CA THR A 151 -3.21 1.10 -3.14
C THR A 151 -3.64 0.58 -4.50
N VAL A 152 -2.70 0.17 -5.34
CA VAL A 152 -2.99 -0.48 -6.61
C VAL A 152 -2.97 -1.98 -6.40
N ARG A 153 -4.07 -2.65 -6.75
CA ARG A 153 -4.26 -4.10 -6.61
C ARG A 153 -4.54 -4.73 -7.97
N ARG A 154 -3.95 -5.90 -8.20
CA ARG A 154 -4.32 -6.84 -9.26
C ARG A 154 -5.04 -8.03 -8.63
N ASN A 155 -6.23 -8.32 -9.13
CA ASN A 155 -7.01 -9.50 -8.72
C ASN A 155 -6.58 -10.73 -9.54
N PRO A 156 -6.94 -11.96 -9.09
CA PRO A 156 -6.65 -13.19 -9.82
C PRO A 156 -7.19 -13.22 -11.25
N SER A 157 -8.33 -12.55 -11.51
CA SER A 157 -8.92 -12.40 -12.85
C SER A 157 -8.14 -11.44 -13.77
N GLY A 158 -6.98 -10.95 -13.35
CA GLY A 158 -6.16 -10.00 -14.11
C GLY A 158 -6.66 -8.55 -14.08
N ARG A 159 -7.81 -8.28 -13.45
CA ARG A 159 -8.37 -6.94 -13.33
C ARG A 159 -7.61 -6.10 -12.31
N TYR A 160 -7.45 -4.81 -12.62
CA TYR A 160 -6.75 -3.85 -11.77
C TYR A 160 -7.72 -2.90 -11.06
N PHE A 161 -7.42 -2.60 -9.80
CA PHE A 161 -8.17 -1.66 -8.96
C PHE A 161 -7.22 -0.70 -8.27
N VAL A 162 -7.71 0.51 -8.00
CA VAL A 162 -7.06 1.46 -7.12
C VAL A 162 -7.97 1.77 -5.94
N SER A 163 -7.44 1.68 -4.74
CA SER A 163 -8.09 2.16 -3.51
C SER A 163 -7.38 3.42 -3.06
N LEU A 164 -8.11 4.54 -3.04
CA LEU A 164 -7.63 5.84 -2.58
C LEU A 164 -8.07 6.05 -1.14
N LEU A 165 -7.10 6.26 -0.24
CA LEU A 165 -7.39 6.72 1.12
C LEU A 165 -7.46 8.24 1.08
N VAL A 166 -8.56 8.80 1.55
CA VAL A 166 -8.87 10.22 1.47
C VAL A 166 -9.29 10.74 2.83
N GLU A 167 -8.60 11.77 3.31
CA GLU A 167 -9.02 12.58 4.45
C GLU A 167 -10.12 13.52 3.97
N THR A 168 -11.33 13.33 4.49
CA THR A 168 -12.48 14.17 4.17
C THR A 168 -13.06 14.75 5.45
N GLU A 169 -13.49 15.99 5.37
CA GLU A 169 -14.32 16.58 6.41
C GLU A 169 -15.74 16.06 6.24
N VAL A 170 -16.35 15.64 7.35
CA VAL A 170 -17.76 15.26 7.42
C VAL A 170 -18.41 16.14 8.47
N GLN A 171 -19.55 16.72 8.07
CA GLN A 171 -20.44 17.42 8.97
C GLN A 171 -21.19 16.38 9.81
N GLU A 172 -21.05 16.46 11.12
CA GLU A 172 -21.85 15.63 12.01
C GLU A 172 -23.30 16.11 11.96
N LEU A 173 -24.22 15.17 11.74
CA LEU A 173 -25.64 15.45 11.83
C LEU A 173 -26.04 15.54 13.31
N PRO A 174 -27.03 16.37 13.65
CA PRO A 174 -27.52 16.45 15.02
C PRO A 174 -28.00 15.08 15.49
N LYS A 175 -27.68 14.73 16.74
CA LYS A 175 -28.13 13.48 17.35
C LYS A 175 -29.64 13.51 17.49
N THR A 176 -30.31 12.41 17.13
CA THR A 176 -31.78 12.30 17.22
C THR A 176 -32.28 11.94 18.62
N HIS A 177 -31.37 11.73 19.59
CA HIS A 177 -31.65 11.21 20.94
C HIS A 177 -32.38 9.85 20.98
N SER A 178 -32.50 9.17 19.84
CA SER A 178 -33.03 7.82 19.73
C SER A 178 -31.94 6.79 20.01
N TYR A 179 -32.31 5.68 20.63
CA TYR A 179 -31.40 4.57 20.92
C TYR A 179 -31.65 3.41 19.97
N ILE A 180 -30.57 2.80 19.46
CA ILE A 180 -30.61 1.58 18.65
C ILE A 180 -29.78 0.53 19.39
N GLY A 181 -30.39 -0.61 19.72
CA GLY A 181 -29.68 -1.78 20.23
C GLY A 181 -29.10 -2.57 19.06
N ILE A 182 -27.80 -2.86 19.08
CA ILE A 182 -27.14 -3.75 18.12
C ILE A 182 -26.70 -4.99 18.90
N ASP A 183 -27.38 -6.11 18.70
CA ASP A 183 -26.96 -7.43 19.16
C ASP A 183 -26.25 -8.15 18.01
N VAL A 184 -25.06 -8.68 18.28
CA VAL A 184 -24.23 -9.38 17.28
C VAL A 184 -24.36 -10.90 17.36
N GLY A 185 -25.12 -11.43 18.33
CA GLY A 185 -25.29 -12.87 18.55
C GLY A 185 -23.97 -13.59 18.87
N LEU A 186 -24.06 -14.85 19.31
CA LEU A 186 -22.92 -15.75 19.52
C LEU A 186 -22.73 -16.68 18.32
#